data_AF-A0A9D5P7B2-F1
#
_entry.id   AF-A0A9D5P7B2-F1
#
_cell.length_a   1.000
_cell.length_b   1.000
_cell.length_c   1.000
_cell.angle_alpha   90.00
_cell.angle_beta   90.00
_cell.angle_gamma   90.00
#
_symmetry.space_group_name_H-M   'P 1'
#
loop_
_entity.id
_entity.type
_entity.pdbx_description
1 polymer ?
#
loop_
_entity_poly.entity_id
_entity_poly.type
_entity_poly.pdbx_seq_one_letter_code
_entity_poly.pdbx_strand_id
1 'polypeptide(L)'
;MEKIFRETERFESDFYIGDYTRYSESYPTCGKTGVVMSNMPFADIKTLHFENKQHIPVLAVNFEKNLSYFRGNDHELVSNCECMLVSDKARKKGWLVLAELKYCGGDPRTVNDNFEKALSQVKDTFLYLRDIKHLFGESDYRYIWVVSLPEHDEMIPFSQFYPSPERILTYKEQLHVNLICSNTIEIRTHQHVKVE
;
A
#
# COMPACT_ATOMS: atom_id res chain seq x y z
N MET A 1 6.58 2.09 -15.11
CA MET A 1 6.96 1.45 -13.84
C MET A 1 8.11 0.45 -14.01
N GLU A 2 8.00 -0.60 -14.84
CA GLU A 2 9.08 -1.60 -15.05
C GLU A 2 10.41 -1.03 -15.56
N LYS A 3 10.39 0.12 -16.25
CA LYS A 3 11.63 0.82 -16.69
C LYS A 3 12.30 1.65 -15.58
N ILE A 4 11.61 1.85 -14.46
CA ILE A 4 11.99 2.79 -13.39
C ILE A 4 12.43 2.01 -12.15
N PHE A 5 11.65 1.02 -11.76
CA PHE A 5 11.93 0.15 -10.63
C PHE A 5 12.63 -1.12 -11.11
N ARG A 6 13.65 -1.56 -10.37
CA ARG A 6 14.48 -2.72 -10.74
C ARG A 6 13.75 -4.03 -10.51
N GLU A 7 13.03 -4.10 -9.41
CA GLU A 7 12.30 -5.29 -8.99
C GLU A 7 10.81 -4.97 -8.92
N THR A 8 10.07 -5.46 -9.91
CA THR A 8 8.62 -5.37 -10.00
C THR A 8 8.03 -6.76 -10.16
N GLU A 9 6.93 -7.02 -9.48
CA GLU A 9 6.21 -8.30 -9.53
C GLU A 9 4.89 -8.10 -10.29
N ARG A 10 4.42 -9.12 -11.00
CA ARG A 10 3.20 -9.05 -11.79
C ARG A 10 2.18 -10.07 -11.30
N PHE A 11 0.97 -9.61 -11.05
CA PHE A 11 -0.14 -10.44 -10.57
C PHE A 11 -1.33 -10.36 -11.52
N GLU A 12 -1.92 -11.51 -11.84
CA GLU A 12 -3.14 -11.64 -12.66
C GLU A 12 -4.18 -12.53 -11.95
N SER A 13 -3.99 -12.79 -10.66
CA SER A 13 -4.88 -13.53 -9.77
C SER A 13 -4.91 -12.84 -8.41
N ASP A 14 -5.63 -13.39 -7.44
CA ASP A 14 -5.54 -12.97 -6.05
C ASP A 14 -4.09 -12.98 -5.58
N PHE A 15 -3.75 -12.00 -4.75
CA PHE A 15 -2.42 -11.90 -4.16
C PHE A 15 -2.47 -11.23 -2.79
N TYR A 16 -1.43 -11.48 -2.02
CA TYR A 16 -1.32 -11.14 -0.61
C TYR A 16 -0.02 -10.38 -0.38
N ILE A 17 -0.08 -9.39 0.51
CA ILE A 17 1.07 -8.60 0.93
C ILE A 17 1.20 -8.75 2.44
N GLY A 18 2.36 -9.25 2.87
CA GLY A 18 2.76 -9.32 4.26
C GLY A 18 3.97 -8.44 4.51
N ASP A 19 4.14 -7.98 5.75
CA ASP A 19 5.37 -7.32 6.20
C ASP A 19 5.91 -8.06 7.42
N TYR A 20 7.07 -8.69 7.24
CA TYR A 20 7.75 -9.51 8.23
C TYR A 20 8.71 -8.73 9.11
N THR A 21 8.82 -7.41 8.97
CA THR A 21 9.79 -6.59 9.71
C THR A 21 9.76 -6.91 11.22
N ARG A 22 8.59 -6.75 11.87
CA ARG A 22 8.44 -7.09 13.29
C ARG A 22 8.40 -8.59 13.58
N TYR A 23 7.80 -9.38 12.69
CA TYR A 23 7.69 -10.83 12.89
C TYR A 23 9.08 -11.49 12.95
N SER A 24 9.98 -11.10 12.05
CA SER A 24 11.33 -11.67 11.94
C SER A 24 12.21 -11.38 13.17
N GLU A 25 11.95 -10.30 13.89
CA GLU A 25 12.60 -10.01 15.19
C GLU A 25 12.22 -11.03 16.26
N SER A 26 10.95 -11.47 16.26
CA SER A 26 10.43 -12.45 17.22
C SER A 26 10.64 -13.90 16.76
N TYR A 27 10.79 -14.14 15.45
CA TYR A 27 10.99 -15.46 14.84
C TYR A 27 12.17 -15.46 13.85
N PRO A 28 13.43 -15.34 14.31
CA PRO A 28 14.60 -15.15 13.43
C PRO A 28 14.84 -16.29 12.42
N THR A 29 14.29 -17.48 12.67
CA THR A 29 14.45 -18.66 11.80
C THR A 29 13.40 -18.75 10.69
N CYS A 30 12.48 -17.78 10.57
CA CYS A 30 11.42 -17.83 9.55
C CYS A 30 11.95 -17.58 8.12
N GLY A 31 13.15 -17.01 7.99
CA GLY A 31 13.82 -16.79 6.70
C GLY A 31 13.21 -15.68 5.83
N LYS A 32 12.19 -14.96 6.34
CA LYS A 32 11.55 -13.82 5.68
C LYS A 32 11.81 -12.56 6.48
N THR A 33 12.02 -11.44 5.79
CA THR A 33 12.17 -10.11 6.39
C THR A 33 11.55 -9.07 5.48
N GLY A 34 11.01 -8.00 6.06
CA GLY A 34 10.39 -6.92 5.30
C GLY A 34 9.14 -7.33 4.52
N VAL A 35 8.84 -6.56 3.48
CA VAL A 35 7.64 -6.72 2.65
C VAL A 35 7.78 -7.93 1.74
N VAL A 36 6.78 -8.81 1.74
CA VAL A 36 6.71 -10.00 0.87
C VAL A 36 5.35 -10.02 0.17
N MET A 37 5.37 -10.27 -1.13
CA MET A 37 4.18 -10.42 -1.96
C MET A 37 4.07 -11.86 -2.45
N SER A 38 2.85 -12.39 -2.52
CA SER A 38 2.62 -13.80 -2.87
C SER A 38 1.26 -13.98 -3.52
N ASN A 39 1.15 -14.91 -4.48
CA ASN A 39 -0.13 -15.37 -5.02
C ASN A 39 -0.81 -16.43 -4.13
N MET A 40 -0.13 -16.87 -3.06
CA MET A 40 -0.63 -17.81 -2.07
C MET A 40 -0.81 -17.11 -0.72
N PRO A 41 -1.88 -17.42 0.04
CA PRO A 41 -2.05 -16.91 1.40
C PRO A 41 -0.86 -17.28 2.29
N PHE A 42 -0.52 -16.39 3.21
CA PHE A 42 0.50 -16.62 4.22
C PHE A 42 -0.11 -17.38 5.41
N ALA A 43 0.59 -18.41 5.90
CA ALA A 43 0.11 -19.25 7.00
C ALA A 43 0.54 -18.74 8.39
N ASP A 44 1.53 -17.86 8.44
CA ASP A 44 2.29 -17.43 9.61
C ASP A 44 1.94 -16.00 10.05
N ILE A 45 1.49 -15.14 9.14
CA ILE A 45 1.05 -13.77 9.43
C ILE A 45 -0.26 -13.43 8.73
N LYS A 46 -0.99 -12.47 9.30
CA LYS A 46 -2.10 -11.81 8.63
C LYS A 46 -1.58 -10.87 7.55
N THR A 47 -2.39 -10.58 6.53
CA THR A 47 -1.94 -9.85 5.33
C THR A 47 -2.97 -8.88 4.79
N LEU A 48 -2.51 -7.94 3.96
CA LEU A 48 -3.36 -7.22 3.02
C LEU A 48 -3.63 -8.12 1.80
N HIS A 49 -4.89 -8.37 1.50
CA HIS A 49 -5.37 -9.21 0.41
C HIS A 49 -5.95 -8.36 -0.72
N PHE A 50 -5.52 -8.63 -1.94
CA PHE A 50 -6.14 -8.10 -3.15
C PHE A 50 -6.88 -9.22 -3.88
N GLU A 51 -8.21 -9.14 -3.88
CA GLU A 51 -9.07 -10.03 -4.67
C GLU A 51 -9.08 -9.57 -6.14
N ASN A 52 -8.69 -10.44 -7.05
CA ASN A 52 -8.58 -10.16 -8.47
C ASN A 52 -9.24 -11.26 -9.30
N LYS A 53 -10.52 -11.51 -8.99
CA LYS A 53 -11.39 -12.47 -9.66
C LYS A 53 -11.56 -12.20 -11.17
N GLN A 54 -11.21 -11.00 -11.61
CA GLN A 54 -11.31 -10.55 -13.01
C GLN A 54 -9.99 -10.68 -13.78
N HIS A 55 -8.93 -11.20 -13.16
CA HIS A 55 -7.62 -11.40 -13.76
C HIS A 55 -7.03 -10.11 -14.38
N ILE A 56 -7.29 -8.97 -13.76
CA ILE A 56 -6.76 -7.68 -14.20
C ILE A 56 -5.26 -7.67 -13.93
N PRO A 57 -4.39 -7.43 -14.92
CA PRO A 57 -2.96 -7.39 -14.66
C PRO A 57 -2.57 -6.23 -13.75
N VAL A 58 -1.85 -6.55 -12.69
CA VAL A 58 -1.33 -5.61 -11.70
C VAL A 58 0.18 -5.69 -11.72
N LEU A 59 0.83 -4.54 -11.77
CA LEU A 59 2.25 -4.43 -11.49
C LEU A 59 2.43 -3.92 -10.06
N ALA A 60 3.14 -4.70 -9.25
CA ALA A 60 3.46 -4.36 -7.88
C ALA A 60 4.95 -4.02 -7.74
N VAL A 61 5.24 -3.03 -6.90
CA VAL A 61 6.58 -2.55 -6.59
C VAL A 61 6.74 -2.59 -5.08
N ASN A 62 7.65 -3.44 -4.61
CA ASN A 62 8.10 -3.43 -3.22
C ASN A 62 9.18 -2.34 -3.07
N PHE A 63 8.96 -1.36 -2.20
CA PHE A 63 9.86 -0.22 -2.06
C PHE A 63 11.15 -0.54 -1.28
N GLU A 64 11.15 -1.54 -0.41
CA GLU A 64 12.37 -2.02 0.26
C GLU A 64 13.37 -2.64 -0.72
N LYS A 65 12.86 -3.26 -1.78
CA LYS A 65 13.70 -3.76 -2.90
C LYS A 65 14.17 -2.63 -3.82
N ASN A 66 13.68 -1.41 -3.64
CA ASN A 66 13.93 -0.26 -4.52
C ASN A 66 14.37 1.00 -3.75
N LEU A 67 15.00 0.86 -2.57
CA LEU A 67 15.38 1.98 -1.68
C LEU A 67 16.26 3.05 -2.33
N SER A 68 17.05 2.69 -3.36
CA SER A 68 17.86 3.68 -4.10
C SER A 68 17.00 4.79 -4.73
N TYR A 69 15.73 4.50 -5.01
CA TYR A 69 14.79 5.48 -5.57
C TYR A 69 14.33 6.51 -4.53
N PHE A 70 14.44 6.18 -3.24
CA PHE A 70 14.01 7.00 -2.10
C PHE A 70 15.17 7.71 -1.39
N ARG A 71 16.32 7.84 -2.05
CA ARG A 71 17.41 8.68 -1.52
C ARG A 71 17.23 10.14 -1.95
N GLY A 72 17.28 11.04 -0.96
CA GLY A 72 17.29 12.49 -1.14
C GLY A 72 18.57 13.00 -1.81
N ASN A 73 18.62 14.30 -2.06
CA ASN A 73 19.79 14.95 -2.68
C ASN A 73 21.04 14.90 -1.79
N ASP A 74 20.84 14.78 -0.48
CA ASP A 74 21.85 14.57 0.57
C ASP A 74 22.20 13.08 0.77
N HIS A 75 21.66 12.19 -0.07
CA HIS A 75 21.78 10.73 0.01
C HIS A 75 21.07 10.08 1.21
N GLU A 76 20.36 10.85 2.03
CA GLU A 76 19.57 10.33 3.14
C GLU A 76 18.34 9.59 2.64
N LEU A 77 17.94 8.54 3.37
CA LEU A 77 16.75 7.77 3.01
C LEU A 77 15.50 8.56 3.42
N VAL A 78 14.66 8.85 2.43
CA VAL A 78 13.34 9.42 2.64
C VAL A 78 12.40 8.34 3.10
N SER A 79 11.62 8.60 4.14
CA SER A 79 10.57 7.69 4.61
C SER A 79 9.62 7.35 3.46
N ASN A 80 9.38 6.05 3.26
CA ASN A 80 8.49 5.53 2.23
C ASN A 80 7.54 4.49 2.83
N CYS A 81 6.39 4.30 2.20
CA CYS A 81 5.52 3.17 2.48
C CYS A 81 6.07 1.86 1.89
N GLU A 82 5.33 0.79 2.06
CA GLU A 82 5.76 -0.59 1.84
C GLU A 82 5.77 -0.91 0.35
N CYS A 83 4.70 -0.50 -0.36
CA CYS A 83 4.59 -0.81 -1.77
C CYS A 83 3.67 0.12 -2.57
N MET A 84 3.83 0.01 -3.89
CA MET A 84 2.97 0.61 -4.90
C MET A 84 2.43 -0.45 -5.84
N LEU A 85 1.14 -0.33 -6.20
CA LEU A 85 0.50 -1.20 -7.17
C LEU A 85 -0.15 -0.37 -8.27
N VAL A 86 -0.01 -0.81 -9.50
CA VAL A 86 -0.56 -0.11 -10.66
C VAL A 86 -1.37 -1.08 -11.51
N SER A 87 -2.56 -0.66 -11.90
CA SER A 87 -3.34 -1.33 -12.94
C SER A 87 -2.59 -1.29 -14.26
N ASP A 88 -2.06 -2.43 -14.70
CA ASP A 88 -1.32 -2.50 -15.93
C ASP A 88 -2.27 -2.55 -17.15
N LYS A 89 -1.78 -2.06 -18.29
CA LYS A 89 -2.50 -2.04 -19.59
C LYS A 89 -3.83 -1.27 -19.59
N ALA A 90 -4.09 -0.42 -18.59
CA ALA A 90 -5.27 0.42 -18.59
C ALA A 90 -5.25 1.38 -19.80
N ARG A 91 -6.20 1.22 -20.73
CA ARG A 91 -6.29 2.05 -21.96
C ARG A 91 -6.65 3.52 -21.69
N LYS A 92 -7.14 3.82 -20.49
CA LYS A 92 -7.52 5.14 -19.96
C LYS A 92 -7.13 5.18 -18.48
N LYS A 93 -7.17 6.36 -17.84
CA LYS A 93 -6.92 6.64 -16.40
C LYS A 93 -7.11 5.41 -15.49
N GLY A 94 -6.05 4.62 -15.33
CA GLY A 94 -6.00 3.43 -14.49
C GLY A 94 -5.92 3.82 -13.02
N TRP A 95 -5.71 2.87 -12.14
CA TRP A 95 -5.49 3.14 -10.72
C TRP A 95 -4.04 2.93 -10.31
N LEU A 96 -3.61 3.72 -9.32
CA LEU A 96 -2.33 3.58 -8.62
C LEU A 96 -2.63 3.55 -7.12
N VAL A 97 -2.22 2.47 -6.47
CA VAL A 97 -2.31 2.27 -5.03
C VAL A 97 -0.94 2.49 -4.42
N LEU A 98 -0.88 3.28 -3.34
CA LEU A 98 0.21 3.21 -2.36
C LEU A 98 -0.35 2.56 -1.12
N ALA A 99 0.31 1.50 -0.64
CA ALA A 99 -0.17 0.73 0.50
C ALA A 99 0.84 0.72 1.64
N GLU A 100 0.32 0.89 2.86
CA GLU A 100 1.06 0.73 4.11
C GLU A 100 0.40 -0.29 5.03
N LEU A 101 1.22 -1.11 5.70
CA LEU A 101 0.79 -2.18 6.58
C LEU A 101 1.34 -1.94 7.99
N LYS A 102 0.49 -1.91 9.02
CA LYS A 102 0.96 -1.84 10.42
C LYS A 102 0.45 -3.00 11.26
N TYR A 103 1.41 -3.66 11.92
CA TYR A 103 1.21 -4.75 12.87
C TYR A 103 1.33 -4.18 14.28
N CYS A 104 0.18 -3.93 14.91
CA CYS A 104 0.07 -3.18 16.17
C CYS A 104 0.18 -4.08 17.42
N GLY A 105 0.35 -5.39 17.27
CA GLY A 105 0.67 -6.29 18.39
C GLY A 105 -0.46 -6.48 19.39
N GLY A 106 -1.72 -6.37 18.96
CA GLY A 106 -2.89 -6.63 19.79
C GLY A 106 -3.17 -5.62 20.91
N ASP A 107 -2.38 -4.54 21.07
CA ASP A 107 -2.68 -3.45 22.02
C ASP A 107 -3.53 -2.37 21.32
N PRO A 108 -4.85 -2.29 21.60
CA PRO A 108 -5.75 -1.35 20.93
C PRO A 108 -5.38 0.11 21.19
N ARG A 109 -4.66 0.41 22.27
CA ARG A 109 -4.27 1.78 22.64
C ARG A 109 -3.24 2.37 21.68
N THR A 110 -2.50 1.52 20.97
CA THR A 110 -1.47 1.94 20.01
C THR A 110 -1.97 1.98 18.57
N VAL A 111 -3.16 1.42 18.31
CA VAL A 111 -3.71 1.28 16.96
C VAL A 111 -3.90 2.63 16.29
N ASN A 112 -4.47 3.61 16.99
CA ASN A 112 -4.65 4.97 16.46
C ASN A 112 -3.32 5.63 16.07
N ASP A 113 -2.32 5.55 16.94
CA ASP A 113 -1.01 6.18 16.68
C ASP A 113 -0.28 5.50 15.52
N ASN A 114 -0.37 4.17 15.42
CA ASN A 114 0.19 3.43 14.29
C ASN A 114 -0.56 3.74 12.99
N PHE A 115 -1.89 3.89 13.04
CA PHE A 115 -2.70 4.29 11.90
C PHE A 115 -2.34 5.71 11.42
N GLU A 116 -2.19 6.67 12.33
CA GLU A 116 -1.79 8.04 11.98
C GLU A 116 -0.39 8.10 11.38
N LYS A 117 0.55 7.30 11.91
CA LYS A 117 1.88 7.14 11.30
C LYS A 117 1.78 6.56 9.89
N ALA A 118 1.00 5.49 9.71
CA ALA A 118 0.79 4.89 8.40
C ALA A 118 0.22 5.89 7.39
N LEU A 119 -0.79 6.67 7.77
CA LEU A 119 -1.33 7.73 6.93
C LEU A 119 -0.29 8.78 6.56
N SER A 120 0.53 9.22 7.53
CA SER A 120 1.61 10.17 7.25
C SER A 120 2.61 9.58 6.26
N GLN A 121 3.04 8.34 6.46
CA GLN A 121 4.02 7.68 5.59
C GLN A 121 3.50 7.53 4.16
N VAL A 122 2.25 7.09 3.96
CA VAL A 122 1.66 7.00 2.60
C VAL A 122 1.55 8.38 1.96
N LYS A 123 1.13 9.40 2.72
CA LYS A 123 1.06 10.78 2.23
C LYS A 123 2.41 11.31 1.80
N ASP A 124 3.44 11.17 2.64
CA ASP A 124 4.77 11.70 2.38
C ASP A 124 5.40 10.98 1.18
N THR A 125 5.18 9.66 1.07
CA THR A 125 5.57 8.88 -0.11
C THR A 125 4.91 9.38 -1.37
N PHE A 126 3.59 9.63 -1.34
CA PHE A 126 2.85 10.15 -2.49
C PHE A 126 3.40 11.49 -2.96
N LEU A 127 3.57 12.44 -2.04
CA LEU A 127 4.08 13.78 -2.35
C LEU A 127 5.51 13.69 -2.88
N TYR A 128 6.36 12.84 -2.31
CA TYR A 128 7.71 12.63 -2.80
C TYR A 128 7.72 12.09 -4.25
N LEU A 129 6.94 11.05 -4.53
CA LEU A 129 6.88 10.45 -5.86
C LEU A 129 6.30 11.42 -6.90
N ARG A 130 5.28 12.19 -6.54
CA ARG A 130 4.61 13.16 -7.41
C ARG A 130 5.42 14.43 -7.62
N ASP A 131 5.83 15.08 -6.53
CA ASP A 131 6.31 16.45 -6.54
C ASP A 131 7.84 16.54 -6.62
N ILE A 132 8.56 15.52 -6.16
CA ILE A 132 10.03 15.50 -6.17
C ILE A 132 10.57 14.61 -7.29
N LYS A 133 10.01 13.41 -7.46
CA LYS A 133 10.45 12.46 -8.50
C LYS A 133 9.70 12.63 -9.83
N HIS A 134 8.59 13.37 -9.83
CA HIS A 134 7.73 13.54 -11.00
C HIS A 134 7.38 12.22 -11.69
N LEU A 135 7.17 11.18 -10.90
CA LEU A 135 6.88 9.83 -11.39
C LEU A 135 5.52 9.76 -12.09
N PHE A 136 4.57 10.58 -11.63
CA PHE A 136 3.22 10.73 -12.16
C PHE A 136 2.70 12.15 -11.89
N GLY A 137 1.78 12.64 -12.71
CA GLY A 137 1.10 13.93 -12.58
C GLY A 137 -0.35 13.81 -12.10
N GLU A 138 -1.02 14.92 -11.79
CA GLU A 138 -2.33 14.94 -11.10
C GLU A 138 -3.46 14.10 -11.74
N SER A 139 -3.39 13.80 -13.02
CA SER A 139 -4.45 13.11 -13.75
C SER A 139 -4.07 11.78 -14.40
N ASP A 140 -2.84 11.30 -14.19
CA ASP A 140 -2.35 10.07 -14.83
C ASP A 140 -3.10 8.84 -14.33
N TYR A 141 -3.39 8.81 -13.02
CA TYR A 141 -4.09 7.71 -12.37
C TYR A 141 -5.24 8.20 -11.49
N ARG A 142 -6.10 7.26 -11.10
CA ARG A 142 -6.91 7.36 -9.90
C ARG A 142 -6.03 6.96 -8.73
N TYR A 143 -5.68 7.92 -7.91
CA TYR A 143 -4.82 7.70 -6.76
C TYR A 143 -5.61 7.13 -5.60
N ILE A 144 -5.08 6.05 -5.04
CA ILE A 144 -5.65 5.38 -3.88
C ILE A 144 -4.55 5.21 -2.85
N TRP A 145 -4.84 5.57 -1.62
CA TRP A 145 -4.01 5.23 -0.48
C TRP A 145 -4.67 4.11 0.27
N VAL A 146 -3.89 3.10 0.62
CA VAL A 146 -4.33 1.96 1.41
C VAL A 146 -3.55 1.97 2.71
N VAL A 147 -4.28 2.02 3.82
CA VAL A 147 -3.73 1.64 5.12
C VAL A 147 -4.37 0.33 5.50
N SER A 148 -3.54 -0.66 5.83
CA SER A 148 -3.93 -1.99 6.29
C SER A 148 -3.42 -2.20 7.71
N LEU A 149 -4.26 -2.81 8.55
CA LEU A 149 -3.93 -3.22 9.91
C LEU A 149 -4.21 -4.73 10.03
N PRO A 150 -3.33 -5.59 9.49
CA PRO A 150 -3.66 -7.01 9.26
C PRO A 150 -4.10 -7.78 10.51
N GLU A 151 -3.65 -7.39 11.69
CA GLU A 151 -3.96 -8.06 12.96
C GLU A 151 -5.31 -7.62 13.58
N HIS A 152 -6.02 -6.68 12.96
CA HIS A 152 -7.23 -6.04 13.50
C HIS A 152 -8.44 -6.23 12.59
N ASP A 153 -8.70 -7.49 12.20
CA ASP A 153 -9.82 -7.85 11.33
C ASP A 153 -11.19 -7.47 11.95
N GLU A 154 -11.29 -7.47 13.28
CA GLU A 154 -12.48 -7.03 14.03
C GLU A 154 -12.84 -5.56 13.83
N MET A 155 -11.92 -4.75 13.31
CA MET A 155 -12.11 -3.31 13.09
C MET A 155 -12.42 -2.97 11.62
N ILE A 156 -12.59 -3.94 10.72
CA ILE A 156 -12.77 -3.69 9.28
C ILE A 156 -14.23 -3.35 8.90
N PRO A 157 -14.46 -2.36 8.01
CA PRO A 157 -13.48 -1.41 7.51
C PRO A 157 -13.20 -0.33 8.55
N PHE A 158 -11.92 -0.12 8.88
CA PHE A 158 -11.56 0.83 9.95
C PHE A 158 -11.66 2.28 9.54
N SER A 159 -12.07 2.55 8.28
CA SER A 159 -12.48 3.88 7.81
C SER A 159 -13.59 4.51 8.66
N GLN A 160 -14.41 3.69 9.33
CA GLN A 160 -15.47 4.17 10.22
C GLN A 160 -14.93 4.65 11.57
N PHE A 161 -13.77 4.15 11.99
CA PHE A 161 -13.09 4.55 13.22
C PHE A 161 -12.06 5.65 12.96
N TYR A 162 -11.39 5.60 11.80
CA TYR A 162 -10.31 6.51 11.40
C TYR A 162 -10.19 6.61 9.87
N PRO A 163 -9.90 7.77 9.24
CA PRO A 163 -9.82 9.11 9.80
C PRO A 163 -11.17 9.85 9.73
N SER A 164 -11.22 11.08 10.26
CA SER A 164 -12.44 11.90 10.21
C SER A 164 -12.92 12.16 8.77
N PRO A 165 -14.24 12.32 8.56
CA PRO A 165 -14.79 12.62 7.23
C PRO A 165 -14.18 13.86 6.56
N GLU A 166 -13.87 14.90 7.34
CA GLU A 166 -13.23 16.14 6.87
C GLU A 166 -11.84 15.88 6.29
N ARG A 167 -11.06 14.99 6.93
CA ARG A 167 -9.72 14.64 6.46
C ARG A 167 -9.78 13.79 5.19
N ILE A 168 -10.72 12.84 5.11
CA ILE A 168 -10.99 12.08 3.88
C ILE A 168 -11.35 13.03 2.74
N LEU A 169 -12.22 14.01 3.00
CA LEU A 169 -12.63 15.01 2.03
C LEU A 169 -11.44 15.86 1.57
N THR A 170 -10.58 16.28 2.50
CA THR A 170 -9.37 17.05 2.21
C THR A 170 -8.44 16.30 1.25
N TYR A 171 -8.16 15.01 1.47
CA TYR A 171 -7.34 14.22 0.56
C TYR A 171 -7.98 14.07 -0.83
N LYS A 172 -9.30 13.93 -0.88
CA LYS A 172 -10.04 13.82 -2.15
C LYS A 172 -10.04 15.13 -2.94
N GLU A 173 -10.23 16.26 -2.28
CA GLU A 173 -10.36 17.56 -2.92
C GLU A 173 -9.00 18.16 -3.29
N GLN A 174 -8.02 18.08 -2.38
CA GLN A 174 -6.72 18.75 -2.56
C GLN A 174 -5.68 17.87 -3.25
N LEU A 175 -5.74 16.55 -3.06
CA LEU A 175 -4.75 15.61 -3.61
C LEU A 175 -5.34 14.67 -4.67
N HIS A 176 -6.66 14.69 -4.88
CA HIS A 176 -7.37 13.77 -5.77
C HIS A 176 -7.14 12.29 -5.42
N VAL A 177 -6.98 12.02 -4.13
CA VAL A 177 -6.72 10.69 -3.56
C VAL A 177 -7.97 10.13 -2.91
N ASN A 178 -8.25 8.85 -3.13
CA ASN A 178 -9.22 8.09 -2.36
C ASN A 178 -8.49 7.30 -1.26
N LEU A 179 -8.91 7.45 -0.01
CA LEU A 179 -8.37 6.66 1.09
C LEU A 179 -9.20 5.39 1.29
N ILE A 180 -8.51 4.26 1.40
CA ILE A 180 -9.05 2.95 1.74
C ILE A 180 -8.36 2.46 3.02
N CYS A 181 -9.17 2.02 3.97
CA CYS A 181 -8.73 1.51 5.26
C CYS A 181 -9.31 0.11 5.44
N SER A 182 -8.58 -0.90 4.98
CA SER A 182 -9.03 -2.29 4.91
C SER A 182 -7.86 -3.26 4.79
N ASN A 183 -8.09 -4.52 5.19
CA ASN A 183 -7.18 -5.64 4.93
C ASN A 183 -7.55 -6.40 3.64
N THR A 184 -8.69 -6.10 3.04
CA THR A 184 -9.13 -6.71 1.76
C THR A 184 -9.56 -5.62 0.77
N ILE A 185 -9.08 -5.74 -0.46
CA ILE A 185 -9.39 -4.83 -1.56
C ILE A 185 -9.77 -5.65 -2.79
N GLU A 186 -10.90 -5.32 -3.39
CA GLU A 186 -11.35 -5.98 -4.61
C GLU A 186 -11.00 -5.16 -5.86
N ILE A 187 -10.30 -5.81 -6.79
CA ILE A 187 -9.99 -5.29 -8.11
C ILE A 187 -11.14 -5.65 -9.05
N ARG A 188 -11.95 -4.63 -9.40
CA ARG A 188 -13.14 -4.80 -10.24
C ARG A 188 -12.83 -4.63 -11.71
N THR A 189 -12.02 -3.63 -12.06
CA THR A 189 -11.66 -3.33 -13.45
C THR A 189 -10.27 -2.69 -13.52
N HIS A 190 -9.78 -2.46 -14.75
CA HIS A 190 -8.57 -1.68 -14.97
C HIS A 190 -8.64 -0.24 -14.42
N GLN A 191 -9.83 0.29 -14.13
CA GLN A 191 -10.03 1.67 -13.67
C GLN A 191 -10.65 1.75 -12.27
N HIS A 192 -10.96 0.63 -11.63
CA HIS A 192 -11.68 0.66 -10.36
C HIS A 192 -11.25 -0.48 -9.44
N VAL A 193 -10.93 -0.10 -8.20
CA VAL A 193 -10.86 -0.98 -7.04
C VAL A 193 -11.88 -0.51 -6.02
N LYS A 194 -12.31 -1.40 -5.13
CA LYS A 194 -13.21 -1.06 -4.03
C LYS A 194 -12.84 -1.83 -2.77
N VAL A 195 -13.41 -1.39 -1.66
CA VAL A 195 -13.40 -2.14 -0.39
C VAL A 195 -14.51 -3.18 -0.42
N GLU A 196 -14.25 -4.36 0.16
CA GLU A 196 -15.29 -5.38 0.43
C GLU A 196 -16.01 -5.08 1.75
#